data_AF-A0A8S7XS06-F1
#
_entry.id   AF-A0A8S7XS06-F1
#
_cell.length_a   1.000
_cell.length_b   1.000
_cell.length_c   1.000
_cell.angle_alpha   90.00
_cell.angle_beta   90.00
_cell.angle_gamma   90.00
#
_symmetry.space_group_name_H-M   'P 1'
#
loop_
_entity.id
_entity.type
_entity.pdbx_description
1 polymer ?
#
loop_
_entity_poly.entity_id
_entity_poly.type
_entity_poly.pdbx_seq_one_letter_code
_entity_poly.pdbx_strand_id
1 'polypeptide(L)'
;DKNMQSLAKSMSILQSSNDKSSLLNALEMMDKSVDSSMNIIPEKIDVNDKVSVDNYKEELKKLQHEINIAKKKVEDGNIESLRESLDKMNDIKLEGHRKFR
;
A
#
# COMPACT_ATOMS: atom_id res chain seq x y z
N ASP A 1 -10.97 -5.13 -8.36
CA ASP A 1 -10.49 -5.60 -7.05
C ASP A 1 -10.93 -4.69 -5.92
N LYS A 2 -11.61 -5.24 -4.89
CA LYS A 2 -12.06 -4.47 -3.72
C LYS A 2 -10.89 -3.93 -2.89
N ASN A 3 -9.78 -4.67 -2.81
CA ASN A 3 -8.60 -4.26 -2.05
C ASN A 3 -7.88 -3.06 -2.69
N MET A 4 -7.81 -3.03 -4.03
CA MET A 4 -7.21 -1.91 -4.76
C MET A 4 -8.07 -0.63 -4.69
N GLN A 5 -9.39 -0.76 -4.58
CA GLN A 5 -10.28 0.37 -4.32
C GLN A 5 -10.11 0.90 -2.90
N SER A 6 -9.98 0.02 -1.90
CA SER A 6 -9.67 0.41 -0.52
C SER A 6 -8.33 1.15 -0.42
N LEU A 7 -7.29 0.66 -1.10
CA LEU A 7 -5.99 1.34 -1.20
C LEU A 7 -6.11 2.75 -1.81
N ALA A 8 -6.86 2.92 -2.90
CA ALA A 8 -7.07 4.22 -3.52
C ALA A 8 -7.84 5.18 -2.61
N LYS A 9 -8.85 4.68 -1.89
CA LYS A 9 -9.63 5.47 -0.93
C LYS A 9 -8.76 5.95 0.24
N SER A 10 -7.94 5.06 0.81
CA SER A 10 -7.03 5.44 1.89
C SER A 10 -5.98 6.45 1.44
N MET A 11 -5.40 6.30 0.24
CA MET A 11 -4.50 7.30 -0.35
C MET A 11 -5.14 8.69 -0.44
N SER A 12 -6.41 8.75 -0.87
CA SER A 12 -7.14 10.02 -0.94
C SER A 12 -7.30 10.66 0.44
N ILE A 13 -7.56 9.87 1.49
CA ILE A 13 -7.68 10.36 2.87
C ILE A 13 -6.33 10.88 3.38
N LEU A 14 -5.24 10.18 3.06
CA LEU A 14 -3.88 10.57 3.46
C LEU A 14 -3.41 11.86 2.79
N GLN A 15 -3.90 12.15 1.57
CA GLN A 15 -3.60 13.39 0.86
C GLN A 15 -4.44 14.59 1.32
N SER A 16 -5.66 14.35 1.83
CA SER A 16 -6.59 15.41 2.22
C SER A 16 -6.60 15.73 3.73
N SER A 17 -6.09 14.82 4.56
CA SER A 17 -6.17 14.93 6.02
C SER A 17 -4.85 15.35 6.64
N ASN A 18 -4.92 16.23 7.64
CA ASN A 18 -3.83 16.52 8.58
C ASN A 18 -4.13 16.00 9.99
N ASP A 19 -5.28 15.36 10.20
CA ASP A 19 -5.67 14.79 11.48
C ASP A 19 -4.96 13.44 11.72
N LYS A 20 -4.22 13.35 12.83
CA LYS A 20 -3.43 12.18 13.20
C LYS A 20 -4.28 10.89 13.23
N SER A 21 -5.48 10.95 13.81
CA SER A 21 -6.34 9.77 13.93
C SER A 21 -6.83 9.28 12.56
N SER A 22 -7.26 10.19 11.70
CA SER A 22 -7.69 9.92 10.34
C SER A 22 -6.55 9.37 9.48
N LEU A 23 -5.33 9.90 9.64
CA LEU A 23 -4.13 9.42 8.97
C LEU A 23 -3.78 7.99 9.41
N LEU A 24 -3.74 7.72 10.71
CA LEU A 24 -3.45 6.38 11.24
C LEU A 24 -4.48 5.36 10.79
N ASN A 25 -5.77 5.72 10.83
CA ASN A 25 -6.85 4.83 10.39
C ASN A 25 -6.74 4.52 8.89
N ALA A 26 -6.45 5.52 8.05
CA ALA A 26 -6.25 5.31 6.63
C ALA A 26 -5.04 4.40 6.34
N LEU A 27 -3.92 4.59 7.04
CA LEU A 27 -2.75 3.72 6.94
C LEU A 27 -3.03 2.28 7.41
N GLU A 28 -3.81 2.11 8.47
CA GLU A 28 -4.23 0.79 8.94
C GLU A 28 -5.15 0.08 7.94
N MET A 29 -6.07 0.81 7.30
CA MET A 29 -6.89 0.26 6.22
C MET A 29 -6.05 -0.13 5.00
N MET A 30 -4.99 0.62 4.66
CA MET A 30 -4.06 0.24 3.58
C MET A 30 -3.33 -1.05 3.92
N ASP A 31 -2.76 -1.12 5.12
CA ASP A 31 -2.00 -2.27 5.60
C ASP A 31 -2.83 -3.57 5.53
N LYS A 32 -4.06 -3.54 6.05
CA LYS A 32 -5.01 -4.67 5.96
C LYS A 32 -5.36 -5.04 4.52
N SER A 33 -5.48 -4.05 3.64
CA SER A 33 -5.78 -4.29 2.22
C SER A 33 -4.60 -4.93 1.49
N VAL A 34 -3.36 -4.54 1.83
CA VAL A 34 -2.13 -5.13 1.30
C VAL A 34 -1.97 -6.56 1.78
N ASP A 35 -2.12 -6.80 3.08
CA ASP A 35 -2.06 -8.14 3.68
C ASP A 35 -3.10 -9.09 3.07
N SER A 36 -4.34 -8.61 2.91
CA SER A 36 -5.40 -9.36 2.22
C SER A 36 -5.02 -9.66 0.76
N SER A 37 -4.32 -8.75 0.08
CA SER A 37 -3.90 -8.92 -1.31
C SER A 37 -2.71 -9.88 -1.45
N MET A 38 -1.86 -10.03 -0.43
CA MET A 38 -0.80 -11.04 -0.43
C MET A 38 -1.34 -12.47 -0.37
N ASN A 39 -2.53 -12.65 0.19
CA ASN A 39 -3.22 -13.92 0.31
C ASN A 39 -4.05 -14.28 -0.94
N ILE A 40 -4.15 -13.37 -1.92
CA ILE A 40 -4.90 -13.57 -3.15
C ILE A 40 -3.94 -13.43 -4.33
N ILE A 41 -3.77 -14.51 -5.10
CA ILE A 41 -3.01 -14.45 -6.36
C ILE A 41 -3.95 -13.88 -7.45
N PRO A 42 -3.59 -12.78 -8.13
CA PRO A 42 -4.37 -12.24 -9.23
C PRO A 42 -4.56 -13.26 -10.35
N GLU A 43 -5.71 -13.28 -11.02
CA GLU A 43 -6.02 -14.23 -12.11
C GLU A 43 -4.99 -14.23 -13.27
N LYS A 44 -4.28 -13.12 -13.46
CA LYS A 44 -3.24 -12.99 -14.49
C LYS A 44 -1.90 -13.60 -14.12
N ILE A 45 -1.69 -13.93 -12.86
CA ILE A 45 -0.48 -14.61 -12.40
C ILE A 45 -0.77 -16.10 -12.42
N ASP A 46 0.00 -16.85 -13.21
CA ASP A 46 -0.01 -18.30 -13.13
C ASP A 46 0.49 -18.72 -11.75
N VAL A 47 -0.36 -19.42 -10.99
CA VAL A 47 -0.04 -19.92 -9.65
C VAL A 47 1.13 -20.90 -9.65
N ASN A 48 1.44 -21.51 -10.80
CA ASN A 48 2.58 -22.41 -10.98
C ASN A 48 3.87 -21.65 -11.32
N ASP A 49 3.78 -20.41 -11.77
CA ASP A 49 4.92 -19.53 -11.98
C ASP A 49 5.33 -18.90 -10.64
N LYS A 50 6.17 -19.63 -9.91
CA LYS A 50 6.72 -19.20 -8.62
C LYS A 50 7.43 -17.85 -8.71
N VAL A 51 8.08 -17.54 -9.83
CA VAL A 51 8.80 -16.27 -10.00
C VAL A 51 7.81 -15.11 -10.04
N SER A 52 6.73 -15.24 -10.81
CA SER A 52 5.68 -14.21 -10.88
C SER A 52 4.91 -14.06 -9.58
N VAL A 53 4.61 -15.16 -8.88
CA VAL A 53 3.96 -15.15 -7.55
C VAL A 53 4.86 -14.48 -6.50
N ASP A 54 6.14 -14.83 -6.47
CA ASP A 54 7.10 -14.25 -5.53
C ASP A 54 7.32 -12.76 -5.82
N ASN A 55 7.46 -12.38 -7.09
CA ASN A 55 7.57 -10.98 -7.49
C ASN A 55 6.35 -10.16 -7.05
N TYR A 56 5.14 -10.69 -7.19
CA TYR A 56 3.92 -10.03 -6.73
C TYR A 56 3.91 -9.83 -5.21
N LYS A 57 4.27 -10.86 -4.45
CA LYS A 57 4.36 -10.77 -2.98
C LYS A 57 5.45 -9.79 -2.55
N GLU A 58 6.60 -9.75 -3.22
CA GLU A 58 7.68 -8.81 -2.93
C GLU A 58 7.26 -7.35 -3.20
N GLU A 59 6.56 -7.06 -4.29
CA GLU A 59 6.02 -5.71 -4.53
C GLU A 59 5.00 -5.29 -3.46
N LEU A 60 4.14 -6.22 -3.01
CA LEU A 60 3.23 -5.94 -1.89
C LEU A 60 3.99 -5.72 -0.57
N LYS A 61 5.09 -6.43 -0.32
CA LYS A 61 5.91 -6.22 0.88
C LYS A 61 6.58 -4.86 0.89
N LYS A 62 7.06 -4.38 -0.26
CA LYS A 62 7.59 -3.01 -0.39
C LYS A 62 6.53 -1.97 -0.03
N LEU A 63 5.29 -2.17 -0.51
CA LEU A 63 4.17 -1.29 -0.18
C LEU A 63 3.85 -1.32 1.32
N GLN A 64 3.80 -2.50 1.93
CA GLN A 64 3.60 -2.66 3.37
C GLN A 64 4.71 -2.00 4.20
N HIS A 65 5.96 -2.09 3.75
CA HIS A 65 7.09 -1.46 4.41
C HIS A 65 6.95 0.07 4.46
N GLU A 66 6.61 0.69 3.33
CA GLU A 66 6.37 2.15 3.29
C GLU A 66 5.16 2.56 4.14
N ILE A 67 4.08 1.76 4.17
CA ILE A 67 2.92 2.01 5.05
C ILE A 67 3.34 2.04 6.52
N ASN A 68 4.21 1.13 6.94
CA ASN A 68 4.72 1.08 8.31
C ASN A 68 5.66 2.25 8.63
N ILE A 69 6.48 2.70 7.68
CA ILE A 69 7.28 3.93 7.82
C ILE A 69 6.35 5.13 8.00
N ALA A 70 5.31 5.24 7.17
CA ALA A 70 4.32 6.31 7.27
C ALA A 70 3.56 6.30 8.60
N LYS A 71 3.19 5.12 9.12
CA LYS A 71 2.56 4.98 10.45
C LYS A 71 3.47 5.56 11.54
N LYS A 72 4.74 5.15 11.57
CA LYS A 72 5.72 5.67 12.53
C LYS A 72 5.89 7.18 12.44
N LYS A 73 6.00 7.73 11.22
CA LYS A 73 6.09 9.18 11.00
C LYS A 73 4.89 9.93 11.57
N VAL A 74 3.68 9.42 11.37
CA VAL A 74 2.45 10.01 11.92
C VAL A 74 2.38 9.86 13.44
N GLU A 75 2.84 8.73 13.99
CA GLU A 75 2.96 8.51 15.43
C GLU A 75 3.92 9.50 16.08
N ASP A 76 5.07 9.74 15.45
CA ASP A 76 6.12 10.68 15.86
C ASP A 76 5.74 12.16 15.63
N GLY A 77 4.58 12.42 15.02
CA GLY A 77 4.10 13.78 14.72
C GLY A 77 4.76 14.43 13.50
N ASN A 78 5.56 13.68 12.74
CA ASN A 78 6.24 14.14 11.53
C ASN A 78 5.34 13.98 10.29
N ILE A 79 4.24 14.73 10.27
CA ILE A 79 3.23 14.70 9.20
C ILE A 79 3.79 15.27 7.89
N GLU A 80 4.73 16.20 7.93
CA GLU A 80 5.35 16.76 6.70
C GLU A 80 6.09 15.69 5.89
N SER A 81 6.81 14.79 6.57
CA SER A 81 7.51 13.67 5.94
C SER A 81 6.59 12.55 5.43
N LEU A 82 5.28 12.62 5.73
CA LEU A 82 4.30 11.66 5.23
C LEU A 82 4.18 11.76 3.71
N ARG A 83 4.24 12.96 3.14
CA ARG A 83 4.10 13.19 1.69
C ARG A 83 5.11 12.38 0.87
N GLU A 84 6.37 12.37 1.29
CA GLU A 84 7.41 11.58 0.62
C GLU A 84 7.10 10.08 0.66
N SER A 85 6.56 9.57 1.78
CA SER A 85 6.15 8.17 1.86
C SER A 85 4.91 7.88 1.00
N LEU A 86 3.97 8.82 0.88
CA LEU A 86 2.81 8.67 0.00
C LEU A 86 3.22 8.64 -1.48
N ASP A 87 4.18 9.47 -1.89
CA ASP A 87 4.71 9.47 -3.25
C ASP A 87 5.37 8.13 -3.58
N LYS A 88 6.22 7.62 -2.67
CA LYS A 88 6.82 6.27 -2.81
C LYS A 88 5.77 5.16 -2.88
N MET A 89 4.73 5.22 -2.04
CA MET A 89 3.62 4.26 -2.10
C MET A 89 2.90 4.32 -3.45
N ASN A 90 2.71 5.51 -4.01
CA ASN A 90 2.09 5.68 -5.31
C ASN A 90 2.95 5.08 -6.43
N ASP A 91 4.26 5.30 -6.39
CA ASP A 91 5.20 4.76 -7.37
C ASP A 91 5.24 3.24 -7.33
N ILE A 92 5.37 2.64 -6.15
CA ILE A 92 5.33 1.17 -5.95
C ILE A 92 4.00 0.61 -6.48
N LYS A 93 2.87 1.26 -6.15
CA LYS A 93 1.56 0.85 -6.64
C LYS A 93 1.47 0.94 -8.15
N LEU A 94 1.97 2.02 -8.78
CA LEU A 94 1.91 2.18 -10.23
C LEU A 94 2.80 1.16 -10.93
N GLU A 95 3.99 0.90 -10.40
CA GLU A 95 4.93 -0.07 -10.96
C GLU A 95 4.43 -1.51 -10.81
N GLY A 96 4.02 -1.90 -9.60
CA GLY A 96 3.43 -3.21 -9.33
C GLY A 96 2.12 -3.41 -10.08
N HIS A 97 1.21 -2.44 -10.06
CA HIS A 97 -0.06 -2.57 -10.78
C HIS A 97 0.14 -2.64 -12.29
N ARG A 98 1.09 -1.92 -12.89
CA ARG A 98 1.42 -2.09 -14.32
C ARG A 98 1.96 -3.47 -14.63
N LYS A 99 2.75 -4.07 -13.73
CA LYS A 99 3.34 -5.41 -13.91
C LYS A 99 2.31 -6.54 -13.78
N PHE A 100 1.29 -6.38 -12.94
CA PHE A 100 0.35 -7.46 -12.58
C PHE A 100 -1.10 -7.21 -13.01
N ARG A 101 -1.39 -6.15 -13.77
CA ARG A 101 -2.73 -5.84 -14.28
C ARG A 101 -3.07 -6.53 -15.57
#